data_AF-A0A6U5KX65-F1
#
_entry.id   AF-A0A6U5KX65-F1
#
_cell.length_a   1.000
_cell.length_b   1.000
_cell.length_c   1.000
_cell.angle_alpha   90.00
_cell.angle_beta   90.00
_cell.angle_gamma   90.00
#
_symmetry.space_group_name_H-M   'P 1'
#
loop_
_entity.id
_entity.type
_entity.pdbx_description
1 polymer ?
#
loop_
_entity_poly.entity_id
_entity_poly.type
_entity_poly.pdbx_seq_one_letter_code
_entity_poly.pdbx_strand_id
1 'polypeptide(L)'
;NQFFTNLTSLPEYKQYEPTILLQPKEDEQEPKKPWVVTLENFLSEEECDRLIELGYKEGYERSADVGEMRPDGTYGDSVNDGRTSENAWCQNKNCVDDEIAIRVVDRISSVTGVPDPNSEFLQLLKYEVGQFYQVS
;
A
#
# COMPACT_ATOMS: atom_id res chain seq x y z
N ASN A 1 4.32 -20.95 4.77
CA ASN A 1 3.52 -20.23 3.75
C ASN A 1 4.38 -20.07 2.51
N GLN A 2 4.03 -20.73 1.40
CA GLN A 2 4.85 -20.80 0.19
C GLN A 2 5.13 -19.43 -0.44
N PHE A 3 4.20 -18.49 -0.33
CA PHE A 3 4.35 -17.13 -0.86
C PHE A 3 5.58 -16.42 -0.28
N PHE A 4 5.64 -16.28 1.04
CA PHE A 4 6.74 -15.59 1.72
C PHE A 4 8.08 -16.33 1.57
N THR A 5 8.05 -17.67 1.50
CA THR A 5 9.23 -18.47 1.20
C THR A 5 9.74 -18.17 -0.20
N ASN A 6 8.87 -18.09 -1.21
CA ASN A 6 9.28 -17.78 -2.58
C ASN A 6 9.84 -16.35 -2.68
N LEU A 7 9.14 -15.37 -2.10
CA LEU A 7 9.53 -13.97 -2.09
C LEU A 7 10.95 -13.74 -1.53
N THR A 8 11.35 -14.56 -0.55
CA THR A 8 12.63 -14.40 0.16
C THR A 8 13.75 -15.32 -0.33
N SER A 9 13.46 -16.26 -1.25
CA SER A 9 14.44 -17.26 -1.69
C SER A 9 14.64 -17.37 -3.19
N LEU A 10 13.65 -17.00 -4.01
CA LEU A 10 13.76 -17.12 -5.46
C LEU A 10 14.69 -16.04 -6.04
N PRO A 11 15.54 -16.39 -7.04
CA PRO A 11 16.48 -15.45 -7.65
C PRO A 11 15.83 -14.19 -8.24
N GLU A 12 14.60 -14.30 -8.76
CA GLU A 12 13.86 -13.19 -9.38
C GLU A 12 13.55 -12.04 -8.43
N TYR A 13 13.46 -12.30 -7.12
CA TYR A 13 13.20 -11.27 -6.10
C TYR A 13 14.47 -10.73 -5.44
N LYS A 14 15.65 -11.27 -5.75
CA LYS A 14 16.92 -10.79 -5.15
C LYS A 14 17.18 -9.32 -5.40
N GLN A 15 16.71 -8.79 -6.53
CA GLN A 15 16.82 -7.36 -6.87
C GLN A 15 16.16 -6.44 -5.83
N TYR A 16 15.17 -6.94 -5.08
CA TYR A 16 14.47 -6.18 -4.05
C TYR A 16 15.07 -6.34 -2.65
N GLU A 17 16.17 -7.09 -2.50
CA GLU A 17 16.85 -7.35 -1.23
C GLU A 17 15.91 -7.74 -0.07
N PRO A 18 15.13 -8.83 -0.21
CA PRO A 18 14.10 -9.18 0.75
C PRO A 18 14.66 -9.56 2.12
N THR A 19 14.15 -8.95 3.19
CA THR A 19 14.56 -9.24 4.58
C THR A 19 13.36 -9.65 5.43
N ILE A 20 13.45 -10.79 6.12
CA ILE A 20 12.41 -11.27 7.03
C ILE A 20 12.55 -10.55 8.38
N LEU A 21 11.57 -9.73 8.74
CA LEU A 21 11.48 -9.10 10.06
C LEU A 21 10.68 -9.95 11.06
N LEU A 22 9.62 -10.60 10.57
CA LEU A 22 8.80 -11.48 11.39
C LEU A 22 8.37 -12.70 10.58
N GLN A 23 8.67 -13.87 11.12
CA GLN A 23 8.21 -15.15 10.62
C GLN A 23 7.39 -15.85 11.72
N PRO A 24 6.11 -16.18 11.47
CA PRO A 24 5.29 -16.93 12.41
C PRO A 24 5.89 -18.31 12.62
N LYS A 25 5.97 -18.74 13.88
CA LYS A 25 6.33 -20.11 14.24
C LYS A 25 5.08 -20.98 14.20
N GLU A 26 5.25 -22.25 13.81
CA GLU A 26 4.21 -23.26 13.97
C GLU A 26 4.20 -23.72 15.42
N ASP A 27 3.64 -22.89 16.29
CA ASP A 27 3.36 -23.22 17.68
C ASP A 27 1.87 -22.99 17.92
N GLU A 28 1.13 -24.06 18.22
CA GLU A 28 -0.31 -24.02 18.45
C GLU A 28 -0.68 -23.23 19.73
N GLN A 29 0.29 -22.98 20.61
CA GLN A 29 0.09 -22.33 21.91
C GLN A 29 0.32 -20.81 21.86
N GLU A 30 0.89 -20.28 20.77
CA GLU A 30 1.06 -18.84 20.56
C GLU A 30 0.01 -18.26 19.59
N PRO A 31 -0.44 -17.02 19.79
CA PRO A 31 -1.26 -16.34 18.81
C PRO A 31 -0.52 -16.23 17.47
N LYS A 32 -1.24 -16.49 16.37
CA LYS A 32 -0.69 -16.41 15.01
C LYS A 32 -0.15 -15.00 14.75
N LYS A 33 1.18 -14.88 14.73
CA LYS A 33 1.88 -13.66 14.33
C LYS A 33 1.77 -13.46 12.80
N PRO A 34 1.83 -12.23 12.28
CA PRO A 34 1.89 -12.00 10.84
C PRO A 34 3.28 -12.29 10.29
N TRP A 35 3.36 -12.52 8.99
CA TRP A 35 4.62 -12.38 8.27
C TRP A 35 4.91 -10.91 8.03
N VAL A 36 6.17 -10.49 8.23
CA VAL A 36 6.64 -9.15 7.89
C VAL A 36 7.97 -9.30 7.15
N VAL A 37 8.01 -8.80 5.91
CA VAL A 37 9.18 -8.83 5.02
C VAL A 37 9.36 -7.43 4.45
N THR A 38 10.58 -6.88 4.48
CA THR A 38 10.93 -5.65 3.76
C THR A 38 11.51 -5.95 2.40
N LEU A 39 11.30 -5.04 1.46
CA LEU A 39 11.81 -5.06 0.09
C LEU A 39 12.50 -3.70 -0.14
N GLU A 40 13.81 -3.62 0.09
CA GLU A 40 14.54 -2.34 0.18
C GLU A 40 14.56 -1.58 -1.15
N ASN A 41 14.76 -2.28 -2.27
CA ASN A 41 14.89 -1.66 -3.59
C ASN A 41 13.62 -1.83 -4.46
N PHE A 42 12.43 -1.82 -3.83
CA PHE A 42 11.18 -2.10 -4.54
C PHE A 42 10.76 -0.99 -5.53
N LEU A 43 11.04 0.26 -5.19
CA LEU A 43 10.83 1.44 -6.03
C LEU A 43 12.17 2.13 -6.29
N SER A 44 12.35 2.64 -7.50
CA SER A 44 13.46 3.55 -7.80
C SER A 44 13.16 4.98 -7.34
N GLU A 45 14.20 5.82 -7.21
CA GLU A 45 14.03 7.24 -6.88
C GLU A 45 13.13 7.97 -7.88
N GLU A 46 13.29 7.70 -9.18
CA GLU A 46 12.44 8.27 -10.25
C GLU A 46 10.97 7.87 -10.10
N GLU A 47 10.69 6.61 -9.74
CA GLU A 47 9.32 6.14 -9.51
C GLU A 47 8.72 6.81 -8.28
N CYS A 48 9.49 6.96 -7.20
CA CYS A 48 9.07 7.67 -6.00
C CYS A 48 8.71 9.13 -6.30
N ASP A 49 9.59 9.86 -6.99
CA ASP A 49 9.36 11.27 -7.35
C ASP A 49 8.10 11.40 -8.21
N ARG A 50 7.91 10.51 -9.18
CA ARG A 50 6.73 10.54 -10.04
C ARG A 50 5.44 10.25 -9.27
N LEU A 51 5.44 9.26 -8.37
CA LEU A 51 4.26 8.97 -7.54
C LEU A 51 3.90 10.15 -6.63
N ILE A 52 4.89 10.87 -6.10
CA ILE A 52 4.68 12.11 -5.35
C ILE A 52 4.01 13.17 -6.23
N GLU A 53 4.53 13.42 -7.44
CA GLU A 53 3.92 14.36 -8.39
C GLU A 53 2.47 13.99 -8.75
N LEU A 54 2.20 12.70 -8.95
CA LEU A 54 0.86 12.20 -9.24
C LEU A 54 -0.08 12.46 -8.07
N GLY A 55 0.36 12.26 -6.83
CA GLY A 55 -0.43 12.60 -5.65
C GLY A 55 -0.84 14.08 -5.60
N TYR A 56 0.09 14.98 -5.91
CA TYR A 56 -0.23 16.41 -6.02
C TYR A 56 -1.22 16.73 -7.16
N LYS A 57 -1.15 16.00 -8.28
CA LYS A 57 -2.05 16.18 -9.43
C LYS A 57 -3.46 15.64 -9.18
N GLU A 58 -3.56 14.50 -8.50
CA GLU A 58 -4.85 13.95 -8.08
C GLU A 58 -5.55 14.87 -7.08
N GLY A 59 -4.77 15.62 -6.29
CA GLY A 59 -5.27 16.57 -5.32
C GLY A 59 -5.41 15.92 -3.95
N TYR A 60 -4.45 16.21 -3.07
CA TYR A 60 -4.50 15.75 -1.68
C TYR A 60 -5.65 16.42 -0.93
N GLU A 61 -6.50 15.60 -0.31
CA GLU A 61 -7.55 16.03 0.60
C GLU A 61 -7.32 15.46 2.00
N ARG A 62 -7.86 16.14 3.03
CA ARG A 62 -7.74 15.65 4.41
C ARG A 62 -8.33 14.24 4.49
N SER A 63 -7.58 13.31 5.06
CA SER A 63 -8.05 11.95 5.16
C SER A 63 -9.24 11.80 6.08
N ALA A 64 -10.25 11.10 5.58
CA ALA A 64 -11.37 10.59 6.36
C ALA A 64 -11.23 9.06 6.51
N ASP A 65 -11.72 8.55 7.62
CA ASP A 65 -11.99 7.13 7.78
C ASP A 65 -13.33 6.79 7.13
N VAL A 66 -13.49 5.52 6.75
CA VAL A 66 -14.78 4.98 6.31
C VAL A 66 -15.77 5.10 7.48
N GLY A 67 -16.73 6.03 7.34
CA GLY A 67 -17.82 6.26 8.28
C GLY A 67 -18.91 5.20 8.18
N GLU A 68 -20.07 5.42 8.80
CA GLU A 68 -21.12 4.39 8.88
C GLU A 68 -21.64 3.96 7.49
N MET A 69 -21.94 2.65 7.36
CA MET A 69 -22.61 2.11 6.18
C MET A 69 -24.02 2.68 6.10
N ARG A 70 -24.28 3.44 5.05
CA ARG A 70 -25.59 3.97 4.70
C ARG A 70 -26.53 2.83 4.28
N PRO A 71 -27.86 3.04 4.36
CA PRO A 71 -28.84 2.03 3.96
C PRO A 71 -28.77 1.57 2.49
N ASP A 72 -28.09 2.33 1.64
CA ASP A 72 -27.86 2.02 0.22
C ASP A 72 -26.59 1.19 -0.03
N GLY A 73 -25.87 0.80 1.04
CA GLY A 73 -24.64 0.01 0.96
C GLY A 73 -23.37 0.84 0.71
N THR A 74 -23.48 2.16 0.57
CA THR A 74 -22.31 3.06 0.55
C THR A 74 -21.87 3.39 1.97
N TYR A 75 -20.61 3.76 2.17
CA TYR A 75 -20.14 4.24 3.48
C TYR A 75 -20.05 5.77 3.48
N GLY A 76 -20.35 6.41 4.61
CA GLY A 76 -20.08 7.83 4.80
C GLY A 76 -18.59 8.11 4.99
N ASP A 77 -18.20 9.39 5.00
CA ASP A 77 -16.86 9.79 5.44
C ASP A 77 -16.92 10.23 6.91
N SER A 78 -16.01 9.73 7.74
CA SER A 78 -15.83 10.22 9.11
C SER A 78 -14.43 10.81 9.25
N VAL A 79 -14.35 12.12 9.49
CA VAL A 79 -13.07 12.77 9.77
C VAL A 79 -12.70 12.41 11.21
N ASN A 80 -11.83 11.42 11.39
CA ASN A 80 -11.32 10.99 12.68
C ASN A 80 -10.07 11.79 13.06
N ASP A 81 -9.94 12.19 14.32
CA ASP A 81 -8.74 12.85 14.85
C ASP A 81 -7.51 11.91 14.87
N GLY A 82 -7.71 10.59 14.74
CA GLY A 82 -6.65 9.58 14.66
C GLY A 82 -5.97 9.44 13.28
N ARG A 83 -6.58 9.97 12.21
CA ARG A 83 -6.03 9.96 10.85
C ARG A 83 -5.86 11.39 10.36
N THR A 84 -4.64 11.90 10.51
CA THR A 84 -4.35 13.32 10.27
C THR A 84 -3.63 13.59 8.95
N SER A 85 -3.32 12.56 8.16
CA SER A 85 -2.70 12.70 6.84
C SER A 85 -3.63 13.28 5.79
N GLU A 86 -3.04 13.75 4.70
CA GLU A 86 -3.76 14.01 3.46
C GLU A 86 -3.67 12.76 2.57
N ASN A 87 -4.73 12.41 1.85
CA ASN A 87 -4.72 11.31 0.87
C ASN A 87 -5.16 11.77 -0.50
N ALA A 88 -4.67 11.05 -1.50
CA ALA A 88 -5.14 11.11 -2.87
C ALA A 88 -5.24 9.67 -3.40
N TRP A 89 -6.30 9.37 -4.15
CA TRP A 89 -6.47 8.09 -4.83
C TRP A 89 -6.07 8.23 -6.29
N CYS A 90 -5.17 7.38 -6.77
CA CYS A 90 -4.76 7.30 -8.17
C CYS A 90 -5.87 6.68 -9.03
N GLN A 91 -6.95 7.41 -9.25
CA GLN A 91 -8.17 6.90 -9.89
C GLN A 91 -8.55 7.70 -11.15
N ASN A 92 -8.04 8.92 -11.29
CA ASN A 92 -8.27 9.69 -12.50
C ASN A 92 -7.37 9.20 -13.63
N LYS A 93 -7.83 9.44 -14.87
CA LYS A 93 -7.14 9.05 -16.12
C LYS A 93 -5.65 9.44 -16.13
N ASN A 94 -5.32 10.61 -15.60
CA ASN A 94 -3.93 11.11 -15.59
C ASN A 94 -2.99 10.30 -14.70
N CYS A 95 -3.51 9.52 -13.75
CA CYS A 95 -2.74 8.67 -12.86
C CYS A 95 -2.82 7.21 -13.28
N VAL A 96 -4.02 6.68 -13.56
CA VAL A 96 -4.17 5.26 -13.96
C VAL A 96 -3.55 4.94 -15.32
N ASP A 97 -3.47 5.92 -16.23
CA ASP A 97 -2.80 5.75 -17.53
C ASP A 97 -1.31 6.15 -17.49
N ASP A 98 -0.77 6.53 -16.33
CA ASP A 98 0.64 6.92 -16.19
C ASP A 98 1.56 5.67 -16.26
N GLU A 99 2.55 5.70 -17.15
CA GLU A 99 3.44 4.56 -17.39
C GLU A 99 4.26 4.15 -16.16
N ILE A 100 4.56 5.06 -15.23
CA ILE A 100 5.23 4.73 -13.98
C ILE A 100 4.24 4.07 -13.02
N ALA A 101 3.04 4.63 -12.86
CA ALA A 101 2.02 4.06 -11.98
C ALA A 101 1.65 2.63 -12.41
N ILE A 102 1.43 2.40 -13.71
CA ILE A 102 1.15 1.07 -14.28
C ILE A 102 2.29 0.09 -13.95
N ARG A 103 3.55 0.49 -14.19
CA ARG A 103 4.71 -0.38 -13.91
C ARG A 103 4.83 -0.75 -12.43
N VAL A 104 4.51 0.18 -11.53
CA VAL A 104 4.52 -0.08 -10.09
C VAL A 104 3.39 -1.04 -9.70
N VAL A 105 2.18 -0.83 -10.20
CA VAL A 105 1.04 -1.74 -9.95
C VAL A 105 1.30 -3.14 -10.49
N ASP A 106 1.83 -3.25 -11.71
CA ASP A 106 2.22 -4.53 -12.31
C ASP A 106 3.29 -5.25 -11.48
N ARG A 107 4.25 -4.51 -10.92
CA ARG A 107 5.27 -5.05 -10.03
C ARG A 107 4.67 -5.54 -8.71
N ILE A 108 3.75 -4.79 -8.11
CA ILE A 108 3.01 -5.20 -6.90
C ILE A 108 2.21 -6.48 -7.18
N SER A 109 1.48 -6.52 -8.29
CA SER A 109 0.70 -7.70 -8.74
C SER A 109 1.61 -8.92 -8.92
N SER A 110 2.76 -8.74 -9.58
CA SER A 110 3.74 -9.81 -9.81
C SER A 110 4.34 -10.33 -8.50
N VAL A 111 4.72 -9.43 -7.58
CA VAL A 111 5.35 -9.79 -6.30
C VAL A 111 4.34 -10.43 -5.34
N THR A 112 3.09 -9.97 -5.33
CA THR A 112 2.03 -10.49 -4.44
C THR A 112 1.33 -11.73 -4.99
N GLY A 113 1.39 -11.94 -6.32
CA GLY A 113 0.60 -12.94 -7.02
C GLY A 113 -0.90 -12.60 -7.06
N VAL A 114 -1.28 -11.36 -6.75
CA VAL A 114 -2.66 -10.87 -6.75
C VAL A 114 -2.87 -9.99 -7.99
N PRO A 115 -3.78 -10.36 -8.91
CA PRO A 115 -4.06 -9.56 -10.10
C PRO A 115 -4.57 -8.16 -9.75
N ASP A 116 -4.21 -7.17 -10.57
CA ASP A 116 -4.67 -5.79 -10.43
C ASP A 116 -6.20 -5.64 -10.29
N PRO A 117 -7.07 -6.37 -11.02
CA PRO A 117 -8.53 -6.28 -10.83
C PRO A 117 -9.04 -6.65 -9.42
N ASN A 118 -8.20 -7.28 -8.59
CA ASN A 118 -8.53 -7.60 -7.20
C ASN A 118 -7.99 -6.55 -6.21
N SER A 119 -7.33 -5.51 -6.71
CA SER A 119 -6.72 -4.44 -5.93
C SER A 119 -7.56 -3.16 -6.03
N GLU A 120 -7.51 -2.35 -4.98
CA GLU A 120 -7.97 -0.97 -5.05
C GLU A 120 -6.94 -0.10 -5.77
N PHE A 121 -7.34 1.11 -6.18
CA PHE A 121 -6.42 2.10 -6.74
C PHE A 121 -5.29 2.43 -5.75
N LEU A 122 -4.12 2.85 -6.26
CA LEU A 122 -3.03 3.30 -5.40
C LEU A 122 -3.50 4.47 -4.53
N GLN A 123 -3.44 4.30 -3.21
CA GLN A 123 -3.64 5.37 -2.26
C GLN A 123 -2.29 6.03 -1.94
N LEU A 124 -2.16 7.30 -2.28
CA LEU A 124 -1.00 8.12 -1.97
C LEU A 124 -1.32 8.91 -0.70
N LEU A 125 -0.44 8.83 0.31
CA LEU A 125 -0.61 9.55 1.57
C LEU A 125 0.54 10.52 1.81
N LYS A 126 0.22 11.69 2.34
CA LYS A 126 1.16 12.74 2.71
C LYS A 126 1.00 13.09 4.18
N TYR A 127 2.13 13.14 4.88
CA TYR A 127 2.23 13.51 6.29
C TYR A 127 3.13 14.74 6.43
N GLU A 128 2.59 15.79 7.03
CA GLU A 128 3.34 16.95 7.52
C GLU A 128 3.83 16.71 8.95
N VAL A 129 4.73 17.59 9.42
CA VAL A 129 5.26 17.52 10.79
C VAL A 129 4.11 17.52 11.81
N GLY A 130 4.06 16.45 12.62
CA GLY A 130 3.05 16.26 13.67
C GLY A 130 1.83 15.47 13.24
N GLN A 131 1.67 15.14 11.95
CA GLN A 131 0.63 14.21 11.49
C GLN A 131 1.05 12.75 11.74
N PHE A 132 0.07 11.88 11.98
CA PHE A 132 0.25 10.47 12.29
C PHE A 132 -0.98 9.65 11.89
N TYR A 133 -0.79 8.33 11.89
CA TYR A 133 -1.87 7.34 11.83
C TYR A 133 -1.89 6.55 13.14
N GLN A 134 -2.99 6.60 13.87
CA GLN A 134 -3.20 5.80 15.08
C GLN A 134 -4.06 4.58 14.75
N VAL A 135 -3.66 3.43 15.29
CA VAL A 135 -4.50 2.24 15.32
C VAL A 135 -5.43 2.39 16.53
N SER A 136 -6.74 2.48 16.29
CA SER A 136 -7.79 2.54 17.31
C SER A 136 -7.99 1.21 18.03
#